data_AF-A0A7J4I546-F1
#
_entry.id   AF-A0A7J4I546-F1
#
_cell.length_a   1.000
_cell.length_b   1.000
_cell.length_c   1.000
_cell.angle_alpha   90.00
_cell.angle_beta   90.00
_cell.angle_gamma   90.00
#
_symmetry.space_group_name_H-M   'P 1'
#
loop_
_entity.id
_entity.type
_entity.pdbx_description
1 polymer ?
#
loop_
_entity_poly.entity_id
_entity_poly.type
_entity_poly.pdbx_seq_one_letter_code
_entity_poly.pdbx_strand_id
1 'polypeptide(L)'
;MDVDAILSKGVEKHGNFRDAGRHTYTPPFSSGKGQMFMIGAIFIIIGFVLLKGLLSLPILAQEKTFQDTSYLDRNLKNVRGEYDYAASVASMQSDANASSVYIYNLSTYMRREFDSKIIYVFIFSNGTTRNFSVTIGNFMQNNLSGTINFTNSTPAGRAFVLNDSTTTVLEFNASAVIVNVTLNYTLQNNQVAEKFYFNSSTRNYVEAFFDISLLESGFFVRSKSTYNRTW
;
A
#
# COMPACT_ATOMS: atom_id res chain seq x y z
N MET A 1 69.21 61.52 41.95
CA MET A 1 68.01 61.04 42.66
C MET A 1 66.89 62.02 42.34
N ASP A 2 65.74 61.47 41.93
CA ASP A 2 64.41 62.07 41.69
C ASP A 2 64.32 63.18 40.62
N VAL A 3 63.68 63.04 39.46
CA VAL A 3 62.39 62.44 39.03
C VAL A 3 61.17 63.09 39.70
N ASP A 4 60.30 63.60 38.82
CA ASP A 4 58.95 64.16 39.01
C ASP A 4 58.86 65.59 39.55
N ALA A 5 58.02 66.49 39.04
CA ALA A 5 57.10 66.52 37.92
C ALA A 5 56.54 67.98 37.88
N ILE A 6 55.48 68.19 37.09
CA ILE A 6 54.56 69.33 37.12
C ILE A 6 54.82 70.40 36.04
N LEU A 7 54.31 70.07 34.86
CA LEU A 7 53.14 70.71 34.23
C LEU A 7 53.02 72.25 34.27
N SER A 8 52.64 72.74 33.08
CA SER A 8 51.76 73.89 32.82
C SER A 8 52.42 75.20 32.40
N LYS A 9 52.31 75.44 31.09
CA LYS A 9 52.09 76.69 30.33
C LYS A 9 52.90 76.54 29.03
N GLY A 10 52.33 76.34 27.85
CA GLY A 10 51.10 76.91 27.32
C GLY A 10 51.45 77.72 26.07
N VAL A 11 51.04 77.19 24.91
CA VAL A 11 50.70 77.91 23.67
C VAL A 11 51.84 78.29 22.69
N GLU A 12 52.01 77.38 21.72
CA GLU A 12 52.04 77.54 20.25
C GLU A 12 52.48 78.86 19.59
N LYS A 13 53.40 78.74 18.61
CA LYS A 13 53.22 79.29 17.25
C LYS A 13 54.12 78.63 16.18
N HIS A 14 53.46 77.83 15.35
CA HIS A 14 53.62 77.52 13.92
C HIS A 14 55.00 77.45 13.22
N GLY A 15 55.18 76.31 12.53
CA GLY A 15 55.39 76.32 11.07
C GLY A 15 56.66 75.67 10.55
N ASN A 16 56.69 74.32 10.47
CA ASN A 16 57.80 73.58 9.86
C ASN A 16 57.62 73.39 8.35
N PHE A 17 58.70 73.67 7.63
CA PHE A 17 58.97 73.35 6.24
C PHE A 17 59.28 71.86 6.02
N ARG A 18 59.09 71.42 4.76
CA ARG A 18 59.42 70.11 4.12
C ARG A 18 58.29 69.08 4.25
N ASP A 19 57.85 68.39 3.20
CA ASP A 19 58.67 67.60 2.30
C ASP A 19 57.97 67.31 0.95
N ALA A 20 58.79 66.96 -0.04
CA ALA A 20 58.48 66.81 -1.45
C ALA A 20 57.52 65.66 -1.79
N GLY A 21 56.78 65.84 -2.89
CA GLY A 21 55.88 64.85 -3.45
C GLY A 21 56.57 63.53 -3.79
N ARG A 22 56.03 62.45 -3.23
CA ARG A 22 56.20 61.09 -3.73
C ARG A 22 54.82 60.62 -4.18
N HIS A 23 54.58 60.60 -5.48
CA HIS A 23 53.39 59.98 -6.06
C HIS A 23 53.41 58.48 -5.73
N THR A 24 52.63 58.06 -4.74
CA THR A 24 52.21 56.67 -4.61
C THR A 24 51.10 56.43 -5.63
N TYR A 25 51.44 55.79 -6.74
CA TYR A 25 50.46 55.18 -7.63
C TYR A 25 49.74 54.09 -6.83
N THR A 26 48.58 54.43 -6.27
CA THR A 26 47.60 53.42 -5.86
C THR A 26 46.81 53.08 -7.11
N PRO A 27 46.88 51.85 -7.65
CA PRO A 27 45.97 51.47 -8.71
C PRO A 27 44.55 51.62 -8.14
N PRO A 28 43.60 52.20 -8.88
CA PRO A 28 42.22 52.17 -8.46
C PRO A 28 41.81 50.69 -8.51
N PHE A 29 41.80 50.04 -7.35
CA PHE A 29 41.12 48.76 -7.22
C PHE A 29 39.69 49.01 -7.67
N SER A 30 39.32 48.45 -8.81
CA SER A 30 37.93 48.30 -9.23
C SER A 30 37.26 47.28 -8.31
N SER A 31 37.13 47.63 -7.02
CA SER A 31 36.67 46.74 -5.95
C SER A 31 35.20 46.37 -6.11
N GLY A 32 34.39 47.18 -6.81
CA GLY A 32 32.97 46.91 -7.01
C GLY A 32 32.66 45.91 -8.13
N LYS A 33 33.45 45.85 -9.20
CA LYS A 33 33.15 45.02 -10.38
C LYS A 33 33.46 43.54 -10.16
N GLY A 34 34.57 43.23 -9.48
CA GLY A 34 34.95 41.86 -9.13
C GLY A 34 34.03 41.23 -8.08
N GLN A 35 33.56 42.03 -7.11
CA GLN A 35 32.58 41.60 -6.11
C GLN A 35 31.21 41.32 -6.75
N MET A 36 30.76 42.12 -7.71
CA MET A 36 29.53 41.84 -8.47
C MET A 36 29.61 40.53 -9.27
N PHE A 37 30.76 40.22 -9.87
CA PHE A 37 30.97 38.94 -10.56
C PHE A 37 30.96 37.75 -9.60
N MET A 38 31.61 37.87 -8.44
CA MET A 38 31.59 36.87 -7.37
C MET A 38 30.17 36.59 -6.88
N ILE A 39 29.38 37.65 -6.61
CA ILE A 39 27.98 37.52 -6.17
C ILE A 39 27.14 36.87 -7.27
N GLY A 40 27.29 37.30 -8.53
CA GLY A 40 26.60 36.68 -9.66
C GLY A 40 26.93 35.19 -9.84
N ALA A 41 28.19 34.80 -9.68
CA ALA A 41 28.63 33.41 -9.74
C ALA A 41 28.02 32.56 -8.62
N ILE A 42 27.93 33.10 -7.39
CA ILE A 42 27.29 32.42 -6.26
C ILE A 42 25.80 32.19 -6.54
N PHE A 43 25.08 33.19 -7.05
CA PHE A 43 23.68 33.04 -7.43
C PHE A 43 23.47 32.01 -8.54
N ILE A 44 24.36 31.96 -9.54
CA ILE A 44 24.31 30.96 -10.61
C ILE A 44 24.55 29.56 -10.05
N ILE A 45 25.52 29.38 -9.15
CA ILE A 45 25.81 28.08 -8.52
C ILE A 45 24.62 27.62 -7.67
N ILE A 46 24.06 28.50 -6.83
CA ILE A 46 22.87 28.20 -6.02
C ILE A 46 21.69 27.84 -6.93
N GLY A 47 21.47 28.62 -7.99
CA GLY A 47 20.43 28.35 -8.99
C GLY A 47 20.59 26.99 -9.66
N PHE A 48 21.82 26.61 -10.01
CA PHE A 48 22.12 25.31 -10.62
C PHE A 48 21.91 24.14 -9.65
N VAL A 49 22.28 24.29 -8.38
CA VAL A 49 22.06 23.28 -7.33
C VAL A 49 20.57 23.10 -7.05
N LEU A 50 19.82 24.20 -6.96
CA LEU A 50 18.36 24.17 -6.79
C LEU A 50 17.66 23.56 -8.00
N LEU A 51 18.07 23.91 -9.23
CA LEU A 51 17.52 23.28 -10.45
C LEU A 51 17.81 21.79 -10.49
N LYS A 52 19.01 21.35 -10.13
CA LYS A 52 19.33 19.91 -10.05
C LYS A 52 18.45 19.18 -9.04
N GLY A 53 18.19 19.77 -7.88
CA GLY A 53 17.26 19.22 -6.89
C GLY A 53 15.82 19.15 -7.43
N LEU A 54 15.35 20.22 -8.08
CA LEU A 54 14.02 20.26 -8.69
C LEU A 54 13.84 19.23 -9.81
N LEU A 55 14.87 19.00 -10.62
CA LEU A 55 14.84 18.03 -11.72
C LEU A 55 14.97 16.57 -11.24
N SER A 56 15.52 16.32 -10.05
CA SER A 56 15.60 14.96 -9.47
C SER A 56 14.35 14.56 -8.68
N LEU A 57 13.55 15.52 -8.20
CA LEU A 57 12.30 15.26 -7.47
C LEU A 57 11.33 14.33 -8.23
N PRO A 58 11.07 14.50 -9.55
CA PRO A 58 10.19 13.60 -10.29
C PRO A 58 10.71 12.16 -10.34
N ILE A 59 12.02 11.97 -10.49
CA ILE A 59 12.66 10.64 -10.55
C ILE A 59 12.54 9.96 -9.19
N LEU A 60 12.86 10.68 -8.10
CA LEU A 60 12.73 10.17 -6.74
C LEU A 60 11.27 9.84 -6.38
N ALA A 61 10.32 10.66 -6.82
CA ALA A 61 8.89 10.40 -6.61
C ALA A 61 8.39 9.17 -7.38
N GLN A 62 8.85 8.98 -8.64
CA GLN A 62 8.55 7.79 -9.42
C GLN A 62 9.16 6.53 -8.81
N GLU A 63 10.42 6.59 -8.37
CA GLU A 63 11.09 5.47 -7.74
C GLU A 63 10.41 5.06 -6.43
N LYS A 64 10.06 6.03 -5.58
CA LYS A 64 9.29 5.77 -4.35
C LYS A 64 7.95 5.11 -4.66
N THR A 65 7.21 5.66 -5.63
CA THR A 65 5.90 5.12 -6.06
C THR A 65 6.02 3.66 -6.53
N PHE A 66 7.07 3.34 -7.31
CA PHE A 66 7.33 1.99 -7.77
C PHE A 66 7.67 1.03 -6.62
N GLN A 67 8.50 1.48 -5.67
CA GLN A 67 8.86 0.71 -4.49
C GLN A 67 7.63 0.40 -3.62
N ASP A 68 6.81 1.42 -3.32
CA ASP A 68 5.60 1.30 -2.52
C ASP A 68 4.59 0.34 -3.18
N THR A 69 4.39 0.45 -4.51
CA THR A 69 3.50 -0.46 -5.26
C THR A 69 4.03 -1.89 -5.29
N SER A 70 5.34 -2.07 -5.47
CA SER A 70 6.00 -3.38 -5.50
C SER A 70 5.94 -4.09 -4.14
N TYR A 71 6.09 -3.32 -3.05
CA TYR A 71 5.90 -3.82 -1.69
C TYR A 71 4.47 -4.31 -1.47
N LEU A 72 3.48 -3.50 -1.87
CA LEU A 72 2.07 -3.84 -1.74
C LEU A 72 1.68 -5.08 -2.58
N ASP A 73 2.22 -5.22 -3.79
CA ASP A 73 2.03 -6.41 -4.63
C ASP A 73 2.64 -7.68 -4.02
N ARG A 74 3.82 -7.59 -3.39
CA ARG A 74 4.43 -8.70 -2.66
C ARG A 74 3.57 -9.12 -1.46
N ASN A 75 3.07 -8.16 -0.70
CA ASN A 75 2.17 -8.44 0.41
C ASN A 75 0.89 -9.11 -0.08
N LEU A 76 0.29 -8.62 -1.16
CA LEU A 76 -0.90 -9.23 -1.75
C LEU A 76 -0.64 -10.69 -2.19
N LYS A 77 0.52 -10.97 -2.77
CA LYS A 77 0.94 -12.35 -3.12
C LYS A 77 1.08 -13.24 -1.89
N ASN A 78 1.67 -12.74 -0.82
CA ASN A 78 1.81 -13.49 0.43
C ASN A 78 0.44 -13.78 1.06
N VAL A 79 -0.42 -12.75 1.17
CA VAL A 79 -1.80 -12.91 1.68
C VAL A 79 -2.54 -13.94 0.86
N ARG A 80 -2.51 -13.85 -0.47
CA ARG A 80 -3.09 -14.86 -1.37
C ARG A 80 -2.54 -16.25 -1.08
N GLY A 81 -1.22 -16.38 -0.90
CA GLY A 81 -0.57 -17.65 -0.58
C GLY A 81 -1.12 -18.30 0.69
N GLU A 82 -1.44 -17.51 1.72
CA GLU A 82 -2.08 -18.01 2.95
C GLU A 82 -3.50 -18.53 2.70
N TYR A 83 -4.27 -17.87 1.84
CA TYR A 83 -5.61 -18.35 1.44
C TYR A 83 -5.55 -19.65 0.61
N ASP A 84 -4.60 -19.74 -0.32
CA ASP A 84 -4.34 -20.97 -1.09
C ASP A 84 -3.88 -22.11 -0.16
N TYR A 85 -3.07 -21.81 0.85
CA TYR A 85 -2.67 -22.76 1.90
C TYR A 85 -3.87 -23.21 2.74
N ALA A 86 -4.72 -22.28 3.19
CA ALA A 86 -5.94 -22.57 3.95
C ALA A 86 -6.88 -23.51 3.18
N ALA A 87 -7.07 -23.25 1.87
CA ALA A 87 -7.87 -24.11 0.99
C ALA A 87 -7.25 -25.50 0.84
N SER A 88 -5.92 -25.57 0.72
CA SER A 88 -5.20 -26.84 0.66
C SER A 88 -5.34 -27.64 1.95
N VAL A 89 -5.25 -27.00 3.12
CA VAL A 89 -5.46 -27.67 4.42
C VAL A 89 -6.89 -28.17 4.56
N ALA A 90 -7.88 -27.38 4.13
CA ALA A 90 -9.29 -27.80 4.13
C ALA A 90 -9.50 -29.07 3.28
N SER A 91 -8.74 -29.25 2.19
CA SER A 91 -8.78 -30.47 1.37
C SER A 91 -8.24 -31.73 2.07
N MET A 92 -7.60 -31.59 3.23
CA MET A 92 -7.04 -32.71 3.99
C MET A 92 -7.88 -33.08 5.21
N GLN A 93 -8.95 -32.33 5.50
CA GLN A 93 -9.78 -32.55 6.67
C GLN A 93 -11.08 -33.30 6.33
N SER A 94 -11.57 -34.07 7.30
CA SER A 94 -12.85 -34.80 7.19
C SER A 94 -14.07 -33.91 7.40
N ASP A 95 -13.91 -32.80 8.14
CA ASP A 95 -14.95 -31.82 8.42
C ASP A 95 -14.71 -30.55 7.60
N ALA A 96 -15.72 -30.17 6.83
CA ALA A 96 -15.74 -28.99 5.96
C ALA A 96 -15.57 -27.67 6.75
N ASN A 97 -16.05 -27.62 7.98
CA ASN A 97 -16.13 -26.38 8.77
C ASN A 97 -14.89 -26.15 9.63
N ALA A 98 -14.03 -27.16 9.80
CA ALA A 98 -12.88 -27.07 10.68
C ALA A 98 -11.86 -25.99 10.24
N SER A 99 -11.82 -25.64 8.95
CA SER A 99 -10.97 -24.55 8.43
C SER A 99 -11.62 -23.17 8.47
N SER A 100 -12.94 -23.08 8.69
CA SER A 100 -13.68 -21.81 8.64
C SER A 100 -13.24 -20.82 9.72
N VAL A 101 -12.92 -21.32 10.92
CA VAL A 101 -12.43 -20.52 12.05
C VAL A 101 -11.04 -19.94 11.76
N TYR A 102 -10.15 -20.76 11.17
CA TYR A 102 -8.82 -20.31 10.79
C TYR A 102 -8.89 -19.21 9.73
N ILE A 103 -9.70 -19.42 8.67
CA ILE A 103 -9.87 -18.43 7.60
C ILE A 103 -10.50 -17.14 8.14
N TYR A 104 -11.47 -17.22 9.04
CA TYR A 104 -12.06 -16.06 9.70
C TYR A 104 -10.99 -15.26 10.47
N ASN A 105 -10.15 -15.94 11.26
CA ASN A 105 -9.10 -15.31 12.04
C ASN A 105 -8.02 -14.69 11.13
N LEU A 106 -7.63 -15.39 10.06
CA LEU A 106 -6.73 -14.87 9.02
C LEU A 106 -7.30 -13.60 8.40
N SER A 107 -8.57 -13.62 8.00
CA SER A 107 -9.26 -12.47 7.40
C SER A 107 -9.30 -11.27 8.34
N THR A 108 -9.61 -11.53 9.62
CA THR A 108 -9.65 -10.50 10.67
C THR A 108 -8.27 -9.89 10.90
N TYR A 109 -7.24 -10.72 10.97
CA TYR A 109 -5.85 -10.28 11.11
C TYR A 109 -5.42 -9.43 9.91
N MET A 110 -5.60 -9.93 8.69
CA MET A 110 -5.18 -9.23 7.47
C MET A 110 -5.90 -7.90 7.30
N ARG A 111 -7.17 -7.82 7.71
CA ARG A 111 -7.91 -6.56 7.70
C ARG A 111 -7.33 -5.55 8.69
N ARG A 112 -6.97 -5.99 9.90
CA ARG A 112 -6.43 -5.12 10.94
C ARG A 112 -5.05 -4.58 10.58
N GLU A 113 -4.18 -5.42 10.03
CA GLU A 113 -2.78 -5.04 9.76
C GLU A 113 -2.61 -4.29 8.43
N PHE A 114 -3.41 -4.59 7.40
CA PHE A 114 -3.17 -4.11 6.03
C PHE A 114 -4.33 -3.31 5.41
N ASP A 115 -5.32 -2.87 6.21
CA ASP A 115 -6.59 -2.27 5.74
C ASP A 115 -7.19 -3.00 4.53
N SER A 116 -7.14 -4.34 4.60
CA SER A 116 -7.52 -5.19 3.48
C SER A 116 -9.03 -5.34 3.39
N LYS A 117 -9.53 -5.43 2.16
CA LYS A 117 -10.92 -5.77 1.85
C LYS A 117 -10.95 -7.13 1.19
N ILE A 118 -11.66 -8.05 1.83
CA ILE A 118 -11.60 -9.48 1.49
C ILE A 118 -13.01 -10.04 1.34
N ILE A 119 -13.23 -10.77 0.24
CA ILE A 119 -14.34 -11.72 0.09
C ILE A 119 -13.73 -13.08 -0.17
N TYR A 120 -14.30 -14.10 0.45
CA TYR A 120 -13.99 -15.47 0.10
C TYR A 120 -15.26 -16.32 0.05
N VAL A 121 -15.22 -17.33 -0.81
CA VAL A 121 -16.23 -18.39 -0.89
C VAL A 121 -15.52 -19.71 -0.95
N PHE A 122 -15.76 -20.57 0.02
CA PHE A 122 -15.29 -21.95 0.03
C PHE A 122 -16.47 -22.87 -0.22
N ILE A 123 -16.33 -23.77 -1.18
CA ILE A 123 -17.23 -24.87 -1.39
C ILE A 123 -16.49 -26.15 -1.07
N PHE A 124 -17.08 -26.94 -0.19
CA PHE A 124 -16.62 -28.27 0.12
C PHE A 124 -17.70 -29.27 -0.24
N SER A 125 -17.34 -30.31 -0.98
CA SER A 125 -18.23 -31.42 -1.31
C SER A 125 -17.63 -32.71 -0.79
N ASN A 126 -18.42 -33.43 0.00
CA ASN A 126 -18.07 -34.76 0.48
C ASN A 126 -18.63 -35.80 -0.50
N GLY A 127 -17.75 -36.50 -1.23
CA GLY A 127 -18.15 -37.49 -2.22
C GLY A 127 -18.90 -38.69 -1.62
N THR A 128 -18.62 -39.02 -0.35
CA THR A 128 -19.23 -40.16 0.36
C THR A 128 -20.66 -39.85 0.79
N THR A 129 -20.89 -38.69 1.42
CA THR A 129 -22.22 -38.32 1.94
C THR A 129 -23.09 -37.59 0.93
N ARG A 130 -22.52 -37.14 -0.20
CA ARG A 130 -23.20 -36.30 -1.22
C ARG A 130 -23.75 -34.99 -0.64
N ASN A 131 -23.17 -34.54 0.47
CA ASN A 131 -23.44 -33.24 1.04
C ASN A 131 -22.35 -32.26 0.59
N PHE A 132 -22.75 -31.03 0.39
CA PHE A 132 -21.82 -29.94 0.17
C PHE A 132 -22.18 -28.75 1.06
N SER A 133 -21.15 -28.03 1.48
CA SER A 133 -21.27 -26.81 2.25
C SER A 133 -20.59 -25.68 1.50
N VAL A 134 -21.18 -24.49 1.60
CA VAL A 134 -20.61 -23.26 1.09
C VAL A 134 -20.43 -22.28 2.22
N THR A 135 -19.17 -21.96 2.51
CA THR A 135 -18.80 -20.93 3.47
C THR A 135 -18.48 -19.65 2.74
N ILE A 136 -19.17 -18.56 3.08
CA ILE A 136 -18.91 -17.23 2.52
C ILE A 136 -18.46 -16.33 3.65
N GLY A 137 -17.39 -15.57 3.42
CA GLY A 137 -16.94 -14.52 4.32
C GLY A 137 -16.93 -13.15 3.66
N ASN A 138 -17.34 -12.14 4.42
CA ASN A 138 -17.35 -10.75 4.01
C ASN A 138 -16.54 -9.88 4.97
N PHE A 139 -15.46 -9.28 4.48
CA PHE A 139 -14.61 -8.33 5.19
C PHE A 139 -14.36 -7.07 4.35
N MET A 140 -15.37 -6.65 3.57
CA MET A 140 -15.26 -5.54 2.62
C MET A 140 -15.50 -4.15 3.21
N GLN A 141 -15.82 -4.05 4.52
CA GLN A 141 -16.30 -2.81 5.17
C GLN A 141 -17.66 -2.33 4.64
N ASN A 142 -18.41 -3.21 3.98
CA ASN A 142 -19.75 -2.96 3.45
C ASN A 142 -20.53 -4.27 3.38
N ASN A 143 -21.82 -4.21 3.06
CA ASN A 143 -22.67 -5.38 2.92
C ASN A 143 -22.39 -6.12 1.61
N LEU A 144 -22.32 -7.44 1.71
CA LEU A 144 -22.28 -8.38 0.60
C LEU A 144 -23.65 -9.05 0.51
N SER A 145 -24.19 -9.20 -0.68
CA SER A 145 -25.40 -9.99 -0.91
C SER A 145 -25.23 -10.87 -2.12
N GLY A 146 -26.00 -11.93 -2.22
CA GLY A 146 -25.87 -12.80 -3.37
C GLY A 146 -26.85 -13.93 -3.39
N THR A 147 -26.68 -14.77 -4.40
CA THR A 147 -27.45 -15.99 -4.54
C THR A 147 -26.53 -17.09 -5.01
N ILE A 148 -26.65 -18.24 -4.35
CA ILE A 148 -25.91 -19.45 -4.70
C ILE A 148 -26.94 -20.42 -5.24
N ASN A 149 -26.77 -20.85 -6.48
CA ASN A 149 -27.68 -21.73 -7.18
C ASN A 149 -26.96 -23.00 -7.59
N PHE A 150 -27.68 -24.11 -7.50
CA PHE A 150 -27.16 -25.46 -7.66
C PHE A 150 -28.14 -26.25 -8.50
N THR A 151 -27.63 -26.91 -9.53
CA THR A 151 -28.43 -27.79 -10.38
C THR A 151 -28.60 -29.14 -9.69
N ASN A 152 -29.81 -29.69 -9.56
CA ASN A 152 -30.04 -31.01 -8.93
C ASN A 152 -29.62 -31.12 -7.45
N SER A 153 -29.78 -30.05 -6.66
CA SER A 153 -29.60 -30.07 -5.21
C SER A 153 -30.89 -29.75 -4.45
N THR A 154 -30.90 -30.10 -3.17
CA THR A 154 -31.92 -29.65 -2.21
C THR A 154 -31.25 -28.90 -1.05
N PRO A 155 -31.57 -27.60 -0.84
CA PRO A 155 -32.36 -26.74 -1.72
C PRO A 155 -31.62 -26.41 -3.03
N ALA A 156 -32.34 -26.01 -4.10
CA ALA A 156 -31.74 -25.65 -5.40
C ALA A 156 -30.98 -24.31 -5.38
N GLY A 157 -31.19 -23.50 -4.36
CA GLY A 157 -30.45 -22.26 -4.17
C GLY A 157 -30.78 -21.55 -2.87
N ARG A 158 -29.91 -20.63 -2.49
CA ARG A 158 -30.04 -19.80 -1.28
C ARG A 158 -29.59 -18.38 -1.59
N ALA A 159 -30.45 -17.42 -1.28
CA ALA A 159 -30.05 -16.02 -1.17
C ALA A 159 -29.40 -15.79 0.20
N PHE A 160 -28.45 -14.86 0.27
CA PHE A 160 -27.82 -14.48 1.52
C PHE A 160 -27.47 -12.99 1.51
N VAL A 161 -27.39 -12.43 2.71
CA VAL A 161 -26.89 -11.09 2.97
C VAL A 161 -25.93 -11.20 4.14
N LEU A 162 -24.72 -10.70 3.96
CA LEU A 162 -23.65 -10.70 4.93
C LEU A 162 -23.27 -9.27 5.24
N ASN A 163 -23.37 -8.91 6.52
CA ASN A 163 -22.83 -7.66 7.01
C ASN A 163 -21.29 -7.72 7.01
N ASP A 164 -20.67 -6.59 7.28
CA ASP A 164 -19.24 -6.52 7.40
C ASP A 164 -18.69 -7.40 8.54
N SER A 165 -17.52 -8.02 8.32
CA SER A 165 -16.84 -8.97 9.24
C SER A 165 -17.70 -10.17 9.64
N THR A 166 -18.54 -10.67 8.74
CA THR A 166 -19.39 -11.83 9.01
C THR A 166 -19.12 -12.98 8.06
N THR A 167 -19.44 -14.19 8.54
CA THR A 167 -19.39 -15.40 7.76
C THR A 167 -20.72 -16.14 7.85
N THR A 168 -21.04 -16.90 6.80
CA THR A 168 -22.17 -17.83 6.82
C THR A 168 -21.75 -19.14 6.19
N VAL A 169 -22.34 -20.22 6.69
CA VAL A 169 -22.22 -21.55 6.12
C VAL A 169 -23.60 -21.97 5.63
N LEU A 170 -23.69 -22.37 4.38
CA LEU A 170 -24.90 -22.84 3.74
C LEU A 170 -24.70 -24.30 3.35
N GLU A 171 -25.57 -25.17 3.83
CA GLU A 171 -25.49 -26.61 3.59
C GLU A 171 -26.57 -27.07 2.61
N PHE A 172 -26.21 -28.09 1.85
CA PHE A 172 -27.04 -28.63 0.78
C PHE A 172 -26.75 -30.12 0.56
N ASN A 173 -27.72 -30.82 -0.02
CA ASN A 173 -27.60 -32.22 -0.40
C ASN A 173 -27.76 -32.35 -1.93
N ALA A 174 -26.81 -33.00 -2.61
CA ALA A 174 -26.94 -33.29 -4.02
C ALA A 174 -26.02 -34.38 -4.58
N SER A 175 -26.45 -34.96 -5.70
CA SER A 175 -25.64 -35.79 -6.58
C SER A 175 -25.15 -34.97 -7.79
N ALA A 176 -23.82 -34.93 -8.02
CA ALA A 176 -23.15 -34.39 -9.21
C ALA A 176 -23.83 -33.15 -9.84
N VAL A 177 -23.50 -31.98 -9.30
CA VAL A 177 -24.04 -30.66 -9.58
C VAL A 177 -23.08 -29.75 -10.34
N ILE A 178 -23.64 -28.88 -11.19
CA ILE A 178 -23.01 -27.62 -11.62
C ILE A 178 -23.54 -26.51 -10.72
N VAL A 179 -22.61 -25.77 -10.14
CA VAL A 179 -22.90 -24.68 -9.22
C VAL A 179 -22.65 -23.36 -9.90
N ASN A 180 -23.65 -22.49 -9.76
CA ASN A 180 -23.64 -21.13 -10.25
C ASN A 180 -23.76 -20.21 -9.05
N VAL A 181 -22.69 -19.51 -8.72
CA VAL A 181 -22.72 -18.54 -7.62
C VAL A 181 -22.68 -17.15 -8.19
N THR A 182 -23.56 -16.29 -7.71
CA THR A 182 -23.55 -14.86 -8.00
C THR A 182 -23.32 -14.08 -6.71
N LEU A 183 -22.20 -13.36 -6.64
CA LEU A 183 -21.88 -12.45 -5.55
C LEU A 183 -22.09 -11.02 -6.00
N ASN A 184 -22.85 -10.25 -5.25
CA ASN A 184 -23.07 -8.82 -5.47
C ASN A 184 -22.51 -8.02 -4.29
N TYR A 185 -21.50 -7.20 -4.53
CA TYR A 185 -20.88 -6.36 -3.51
C TYR A 185 -20.48 -5.00 -4.06
N THR A 186 -20.14 -4.07 -3.18
CA THR A 186 -19.61 -2.77 -3.57
C THR A 186 -18.12 -2.70 -3.21
N LEU A 187 -17.28 -2.41 -4.21
CA LEU A 187 -15.85 -2.17 -4.02
C LEU A 187 -15.51 -0.80 -4.59
N GLN A 188 -14.85 0.06 -3.79
CA GLN A 188 -14.52 1.43 -4.18
C GLN A 188 -15.72 2.22 -4.73
N ASN A 189 -16.87 2.15 -4.06
CA ASN A 189 -18.13 2.79 -4.45
C ASN A 189 -18.74 2.30 -5.77
N ASN A 190 -18.17 1.26 -6.40
CA ASN A 190 -18.73 0.64 -7.58
C ASN A 190 -19.40 -0.70 -7.22
N GLN A 191 -20.61 -0.91 -7.73
CA GLN A 191 -21.26 -2.21 -7.64
C GLN A 191 -20.56 -3.22 -8.54
N VAL A 192 -20.29 -4.39 -7.99
CA VAL A 192 -19.61 -5.51 -8.64
C VAL A 192 -20.49 -6.74 -8.50
N ALA A 193 -20.74 -7.40 -9.62
CA ALA A 193 -21.45 -8.68 -9.68
C ALA A 193 -20.51 -9.74 -10.27
N GLU A 194 -20.07 -10.68 -9.45
CA GLU A 194 -19.22 -11.78 -9.88
C GLU A 194 -20.04 -13.04 -10.04
N LYS A 195 -19.86 -13.72 -11.18
CA LYS A 195 -20.42 -15.04 -11.43
C LYS A 195 -19.30 -16.05 -11.54
N PHE A 196 -19.39 -17.12 -10.78
CA PHE A 196 -18.47 -18.25 -10.89
C PHE A 196 -19.25 -19.54 -11.04
N TYR A 197 -18.62 -20.43 -11.80
CA TYR A 197 -19.18 -21.67 -12.28
C TYR A 197 -18.25 -22.78 -11.86
N PHE A 198 -18.80 -23.82 -11.25
CA PHE A 198 -18.00 -24.98 -10.94
C PHE A 198 -18.73 -26.30 -11.04
N ASN A 199 -17.93 -27.34 -11.31
CA ASN A 199 -18.41 -28.69 -11.49
C ASN A 199 -18.05 -29.51 -10.25
N SER A 200 -19.07 -30.06 -9.59
CA SER A 200 -18.84 -31.00 -8.51
C SER A 200 -18.29 -32.34 -9.03
N SER A 201 -17.60 -33.04 -8.14
CA SER A 201 -17.05 -34.37 -8.37
C SER A 201 -17.77 -35.40 -7.49
N THR A 202 -17.75 -36.67 -7.91
CA THR A 202 -18.16 -37.80 -7.05
C THR A 202 -17.13 -38.13 -5.97
N ARG A 203 -15.94 -37.53 -6.07
CA ARG A 203 -14.87 -37.58 -5.08
C ARG A 203 -14.98 -36.37 -4.15
N ASN A 204 -14.19 -36.36 -3.08
CA ASN A 204 -14.13 -35.17 -2.25
C ASN A 204 -13.56 -34.02 -3.07
N TYR A 205 -14.12 -32.85 -2.88
CA TYR A 205 -13.79 -31.68 -3.68
C TYR A 205 -13.81 -30.44 -2.82
N VAL A 206 -12.79 -29.60 -2.99
CA VAL A 206 -12.78 -28.25 -2.46
C VAL A 206 -12.57 -27.28 -3.61
N GLU A 207 -13.34 -26.21 -3.56
CA GLU A 207 -13.13 -25.04 -4.39
C GLU A 207 -13.19 -23.80 -3.53
N ALA A 208 -12.29 -22.87 -3.79
CA ALA A 208 -12.29 -21.60 -3.11
C ALA A 208 -12.15 -20.46 -4.12
N PHE A 209 -12.94 -19.42 -3.92
CA PHE A 209 -12.82 -18.14 -4.61
C PHE A 209 -12.35 -17.11 -3.60
N PHE A 210 -11.41 -16.27 -4.02
CA PHE A 210 -10.87 -15.18 -3.23
C PHE A 210 -10.88 -13.90 -4.07
N ASP A 211 -11.36 -12.81 -3.47
CA ASP A 211 -11.16 -11.46 -3.96
C ASP A 211 -10.59 -10.62 -2.82
N ILE A 212 -9.30 -10.33 -2.94
CA ILE A 212 -8.52 -9.66 -1.91
C ILE A 212 -7.99 -8.36 -2.50
N SER A 213 -8.19 -7.27 -1.77
CA SER A 213 -7.56 -6.00 -2.10
C SER A 213 -6.88 -5.39 -0.89
N LEU A 214 -5.74 -4.74 -1.15
CA LEU A 214 -4.97 -3.99 -0.18
C LEU A 214 -4.98 -2.51 -0.57
N LEU A 215 -5.07 -1.65 0.42
CA LEU A 215 -4.99 -0.20 0.27
C LEU A 215 -3.92 0.33 1.22
N GLU A 216 -2.89 0.96 0.68
CA GLU A 216 -1.86 1.59 1.50
C GLU A 216 -1.41 2.91 0.85
N SER A 217 -1.43 4.01 1.62
CA SER A 217 -0.94 5.33 1.18
C SER A 217 -1.50 5.83 -0.16
N GLY A 218 -2.75 5.48 -0.48
CA GLY A 218 -3.42 5.85 -1.74
C GLY A 218 -3.16 4.89 -2.91
N PHE A 219 -2.33 3.86 -2.73
CA PHE A 219 -2.14 2.78 -3.70
C PHE A 219 -3.09 1.62 -3.44
N PHE A 220 -3.67 1.10 -4.51
CA PHE A 220 -4.64 0.01 -4.46
C PHE A 220 -4.17 -1.14 -5.36
N VAL A 221 -4.10 -2.34 -4.79
CA VAL A 221 -3.87 -3.58 -5.53
C VAL A 221 -4.96 -4.57 -5.22
N ARG A 222 -5.33 -5.39 -6.21
CA ARG A 222 -6.39 -6.38 -6.10
C ARG A 222 -5.97 -7.66 -6.79
N SER A 223 -6.22 -8.79 -6.13
CA SER A 223 -6.03 -10.11 -6.70
C SER A 223 -7.33 -10.90 -6.55
N LYS A 224 -7.74 -11.49 -7.67
CA LYS A 224 -8.77 -12.53 -7.69
C LYS A 224 -8.11 -13.86 -7.98
N SER A 225 -8.45 -14.88 -7.21
CA SER A 225 -7.97 -16.23 -7.45
C SER A 225 -9.05 -17.27 -7.17
N THR A 226 -8.91 -18.39 -7.87
CA THR A 226 -9.69 -19.60 -7.65
C THR A 226 -8.74 -20.74 -7.33
N TYR A 227 -9.06 -21.51 -6.31
CA TYR A 227 -8.37 -22.75 -5.95
C TYR A 227 -9.34 -23.90 -6.19
N ASN A 228 -8.90 -24.98 -6.82
CA ASN A 228 -9.70 -26.19 -6.96
C ASN A 228 -8.86 -27.44 -6.72
N ARG A 229 -9.43 -28.41 -6.02
CA ARG A 229 -8.78 -29.71 -5.79
C ARG A 229 -9.80 -30.81 -5.58
N THR A 230 -9.56 -31.95 -6.24
CA THR A 230 -10.33 -33.18 -6.09
C THR A 230 -9.44 -34.27 -5.49
N TRP A 231 -9.96 -35.09 -4.57
CA TRP A 231 -9.25 -36.27 -4.03
C TRP A 231 -10.18 -37.45 -3.80
#